data_AF-A0A965BQX3-F1
#
_entry.id   AF-A0A965BQX3-F1
#
_cell.length_a   1.000
_cell.length_b   1.000
_cell.length_c   1.000
_cell.angle_alpha   90.00
_cell.angle_beta   90.00
_cell.angle_gamma   90.00
#
_symmetry.space_group_name_H-M   'P 1'
#
loop_
_entity.id
_entity.type
_entity.pdbx_description
1 polymer ?
#
loop_
_entity_poly.entity_id
_entity_poly.type
_entity_poly.pdbx_seq_one_letter_code
_entity_poly.pdbx_strand_id
1 'polypeptide(L)'
;MNVADLFRAFLSLGLPVAALSWVLFSWIFSSGEIGRSEKRAAIKKQVKKLRSLDGLRGKTGRKLVFDKWVKSGTGFYGLAGLWTLVVIEAGELLEFLTDPDRFASMDEAGIAAFILGIVVNQLTNVIQAMIWWSYWPADSLLVWVSVAYVSFWSGVELARRSKAQSVSEVLTRIRDKNTPKSE
;
A
#
# COMPACT_ATOMS: atom_id res chain seq x y z
N MET A 1 12.39 -0.49 -24.86
CA MET A 1 11.73 0.11 -23.69
C MET A 1 10.91 1.26 -24.20
N ASN A 2 9.59 1.13 -24.21
CA ASN A 2 8.73 2.20 -24.70
C ASN A 2 8.47 3.21 -23.58
N VAL A 3 8.32 4.49 -23.91
CA VAL A 3 8.01 5.55 -22.92
C VAL A 3 6.66 5.26 -22.24
N ALA A 4 5.73 4.64 -22.97
CA ALA A 4 4.45 4.18 -22.46
C ALA A 4 4.59 3.19 -21.28
N ASP A 5 5.53 2.24 -21.37
CA ASP A 5 5.74 1.21 -20.35
C ASP A 5 6.26 1.84 -19.04
N LEU A 6 7.18 2.79 -19.17
CA LEU A 6 7.72 3.54 -18.04
C LEU A 6 6.62 4.39 -17.38
N PHE A 7 5.80 5.07 -18.18
CA PHE A 7 4.68 5.87 -17.68
C PHE A 7 3.63 5.01 -16.98
N ARG A 8 3.27 3.86 -17.56
CA ARG A 8 2.35 2.89 -16.95
C ARG A 8 2.91 2.33 -15.65
N ALA A 9 4.19 1.94 -15.63
CA ALA A 9 4.84 1.47 -14.41
C ALA A 9 4.86 2.53 -13.31
N PHE A 10 5.10 3.78 -13.69
CA PHE A 10 5.07 4.90 -12.76
C PHE A 10 3.66 5.13 -12.20
N LEU A 11 2.62 5.17 -13.03
CA LEU A 11 1.26 5.41 -12.54
C LEU A 11 0.68 4.25 -11.74
N SER A 12 0.85 3.02 -12.23
CA SER A 12 0.21 1.83 -11.65
C SER A 12 0.88 1.33 -10.37
N LEU A 13 2.20 1.49 -10.27
CA LEU A 13 2.98 0.98 -9.13
C LEU A 13 3.81 2.07 -8.46
N GLY A 14 4.52 2.88 -9.24
CA GLY A 14 5.42 3.91 -8.72
C GLY A 14 4.72 4.93 -7.80
N LEU A 15 3.68 5.59 -8.28
CA LEU A 15 2.97 6.65 -7.57
C LEU A 15 2.27 6.12 -6.31
N PRO A 16 1.53 4.99 -6.35
CA PRO A 16 0.98 4.38 -5.15
C PRO A 16 2.05 3.97 -4.12
N VAL A 17 3.16 3.36 -4.56
CA VAL A 17 4.26 2.97 -3.66
C VAL A 17 4.92 4.20 -3.03
N ALA A 18 5.12 5.28 -3.78
CA ALA A 18 5.63 6.54 -3.24
C ALA A 18 4.67 7.14 -2.20
N ALA A 19 3.36 7.16 -2.47
CA ALA A 19 2.36 7.69 -1.56
C ALA A 19 2.25 6.87 -0.27
N LEU A 20 2.17 5.54 -0.39
CA LEU A 20 2.13 4.64 0.76
C LEU A 20 3.40 4.73 1.60
N SER A 21 4.56 4.80 0.95
CA SER A 21 5.85 4.97 1.62
C SER A 21 5.88 6.30 2.37
N TRP A 22 5.45 7.39 1.73
CA TRP A 22 5.35 8.69 2.35
C TRP A 22 4.45 8.68 3.60
N VAL A 23 3.26 8.09 3.51
CA VAL A 23 2.31 8.00 4.64
C VAL A 23 2.90 7.19 5.79
N LEU A 24 3.39 5.97 5.53
CA LEU A 24 3.93 5.08 6.55
C LEU A 24 5.12 5.70 7.26
N PHE A 25 6.09 6.23 6.51
CA PHE A 25 7.28 6.83 7.10
C PHE A 25 6.98 8.15 7.78
N SER A 26 5.97 8.91 7.34
CA SER A 26 5.52 10.09 8.08
C SER A 26 4.99 9.72 9.46
N TRP A 27 4.23 8.62 9.57
CA TRP A 27 3.77 8.12 10.86
C TRP A 27 4.94 7.67 11.74
N ILE A 28 5.89 6.91 11.18
CA ILE A 28 7.08 6.43 11.92
C ILE A 28 7.96 7.60 12.39
N PHE A 29 8.21 8.60 11.53
CA PHE A 29 8.98 9.77 11.94
C PHE A 29 8.22 10.66 12.93
N SER A 30 6.88 10.67 12.88
CA SER A 30 6.06 11.42 13.84
C SER A 30 5.97 10.76 15.21
N SER A 31 6.19 9.44 15.32
CA SER A 31 6.19 8.76 16.61
C SER A 31 7.49 8.99 17.41
N GLY A 32 8.50 9.64 16.82
CA GLY A 32 9.79 9.91 17.48
C GLY A 32 10.73 8.70 17.58
N GLU A 33 10.28 7.53 17.10
CA GLU A 33 11.00 6.25 17.19
C GLU A 33 12.20 6.18 16.23
N ILE A 34 12.16 6.94 15.13
CA ILE A 34 13.26 7.08 14.17
C ILE A 34 13.59 8.56 14.01
N GLY A 35 14.86 8.93 14.21
CA GLY A 35 15.33 10.28 13.94
C GLY A 35 15.26 10.62 12.44
N ARG A 36 14.71 11.78 12.08
CA ARG A 36 14.64 12.24 10.68
C ARG A 36 16.01 12.48 10.02
N SER A 37 17.08 12.55 10.81
CA SER A 37 18.47 12.67 10.32
C SER A 37 19.13 11.31 10.06
N GLU A 38 18.45 10.20 10.30
CA GLU A 38 19.06 8.88 10.18
C GLU A 38 19.33 8.47 8.73
N LYS A 39 20.49 7.81 8.52
CA LYS A 39 20.87 7.26 7.22
C LYS A 39 19.94 6.12 6.82
N ARG A 40 19.76 5.88 5.52
CA ARG A 40 18.93 4.80 4.94
C ARG A 40 19.13 3.43 5.60
N ALA A 41 20.37 3.08 5.92
CA ALA A 41 20.71 1.82 6.59
C ALA A 41 20.16 1.74 8.03
N ALA A 42 20.21 2.85 8.76
CA ALA A 42 19.69 2.95 10.11
C ALA A 42 18.15 2.91 10.11
N ILE A 43 17.50 3.61 9.17
CA ILE A 43 16.06 3.50 8.92
C ILE A 43 15.65 2.05 8.67
N LYS A 44 16.34 1.33 7.78
CA LYS A 44 16.06 -0.09 7.49
C LYS A 44 16.21 -0.98 8.73
N LYS A 45 17.26 -0.75 9.52
CA LYS A 45 17.53 -1.50 10.76
C LYS A 45 16.46 -1.23 11.82
N GLN A 46 16.03 0.02 11.95
CA GLN A 46 15.00 0.41 12.91
C GLN A 46 13.65 -0.11 12.48
N VAL A 47 13.20 0.08 11.22
CA VAL A 47 11.95 -0.50 10.69
C VAL A 47 11.85 -2.01 10.94
N LYS A 48 12.96 -2.75 10.81
CA LYS A 48 12.98 -4.20 11.13
C LYS A 48 12.77 -4.50 12.62
N LYS A 49 13.23 -3.60 13.50
CA LYS A 49 12.99 -3.65 14.95
C LYS A 49 11.59 -3.16 15.34
N LEU A 50 10.94 -2.33 14.53
CA LEU A 50 9.60 -1.76 14.78
C LEU A 50 8.45 -2.77 14.67
N ARG A 51 8.70 -4.09 14.73
CA ARG A 51 7.66 -5.14 14.72
C ARG A 51 6.67 -5.03 15.89
N SER A 52 6.97 -4.22 16.92
CA SER A 52 6.20 -4.10 18.16
C SER A 52 5.95 -2.66 18.60
N LEU A 53 5.87 -1.68 17.69
CA LEU A 53 5.66 -0.29 18.09
C LEU A 53 4.27 -0.06 18.70
N ASP A 54 4.24 -0.12 20.03
CA ASP A 54 3.11 0.30 20.84
C ASP A 54 2.80 1.79 20.64
N GLY A 55 3.78 2.62 20.24
CA GLY A 55 3.60 4.06 19.96
C GLY A 55 2.76 4.40 18.72
N LEU A 56 2.58 3.47 17.78
CA LEU A 56 1.67 3.64 16.63
C LEU A 56 0.21 3.25 16.96
N ARG A 57 -0.06 2.72 18.16
CA ARG A 57 -1.36 2.17 18.59
C ARG A 57 -2.50 3.18 18.75
N GLY A 58 -2.26 4.48 18.59
CA GLY A 58 -3.25 5.53 18.93
C GLY A 58 -4.43 5.72 17.96
N LYS A 59 -4.46 5.10 16.76
CA LYS A 59 -5.64 5.15 15.86
C LYS A 59 -5.83 3.81 15.15
N THR A 60 -6.99 3.17 15.30
CA THR A 60 -7.33 1.82 14.80
C THR A 60 -6.94 1.59 13.34
N GLY A 61 -7.17 2.57 12.46
CA GLY A 61 -6.80 2.47 11.03
C GLY A 61 -5.28 2.46 10.77
N ARG A 62 -4.49 3.25 11.51
CA ARG A 62 -3.01 3.27 11.36
C ARG A 62 -2.39 1.93 11.75
N LYS A 63 -2.91 1.34 12.83
CA LYS A 63 -2.49 0.02 13.30
C LYS A 63 -2.73 -1.05 12.24
N LEU A 64 -3.92 -1.07 11.62
CA LEU A 64 -4.29 -2.08 10.64
C LEU A 64 -3.40 -2.04 9.38
N VAL A 65 -3.14 -0.85 8.84
CA VAL A 65 -2.23 -0.68 7.69
C VAL A 65 -0.79 -1.05 8.04
N PHE A 66 -0.32 -0.63 9.21
CA PHE A 66 1.04 -0.96 9.67
C PHE A 66 1.22 -2.47 9.89
N ASP A 67 0.27 -3.12 10.56
CA ASP A 67 0.29 -4.57 10.82
C ASP A 67 0.29 -5.36 9.50
N LYS A 68 -0.53 -4.96 8.51
CA LYS A 68 -0.52 -5.58 7.18
C LYS A 68 0.84 -5.43 6.50
N TRP A 69 1.42 -4.23 6.48
CA TRP A 69 2.74 -3.99 5.87
C TRP A 69 3.87 -4.78 6.56
N VAL A 70 3.83 -4.90 7.89
CA VAL A 70 4.80 -5.70 8.65
C VAL A 70 4.68 -7.19 8.28
N LYS A 71 3.46 -7.72 8.19
CA LYS A 71 3.19 -9.12 7.78
C LYS A 71 3.67 -9.40 6.36
N SER A 72 3.53 -8.44 5.45
CA SER A 72 3.99 -8.56 4.06
C SER A 72 5.52 -8.50 3.88
N GLY A 73 6.30 -8.29 4.95
CA GLY A 73 7.77 -8.39 4.91
C GLY A 73 8.54 -7.12 5.26
N THR A 74 7.87 -6.02 5.62
CA THR A 74 8.46 -4.68 5.92
C THR A 74 9.32 -4.08 4.79
N GLY A 75 9.38 -2.75 4.71
CA GLY A 75 10.19 -2.03 3.72
C GLY A 75 9.66 -2.09 2.28
N PHE A 76 10.56 -1.95 1.30
CA PHE A 76 10.25 -1.85 -0.13
C PHE A 76 9.44 -3.06 -0.64
N TYR A 77 9.96 -4.28 -0.44
CA TYR A 77 9.36 -5.49 -0.97
C TYR A 77 7.96 -5.71 -0.42
N GLY A 78 7.79 -5.59 0.89
CA GLY A 78 6.49 -5.75 1.53
C GLY A 78 5.49 -4.69 1.12
N LEU A 79 5.93 -3.47 0.80
CA LEU A 79 5.03 -2.40 0.34
C LEU A 79 4.57 -2.61 -1.11
N ALA A 80 5.48 -3.03 -2.00
CA ALA A 80 5.15 -3.35 -3.38
C ALA A 80 4.20 -4.56 -3.48
N GLY A 81 4.46 -5.60 -2.69
CA GLY A 81 3.57 -6.76 -2.59
C GLY A 81 2.21 -6.40 -1.99
N LEU A 82 2.18 -5.62 -0.90
CA LEU A 82 0.91 -5.18 -0.29
C LEU A 82 0.07 -4.34 -1.25
N TRP A 83 0.66 -3.39 -1.98
CA TRP A 83 -0.06 -2.62 -2.99
C TRP A 83 -0.60 -3.51 -4.10
N THR A 84 0.20 -4.45 -4.58
CA THR A 84 -0.22 -5.38 -5.63
C THR A 84 -1.39 -6.26 -5.17
N LEU A 85 -1.37 -6.73 -3.92
CA LEU A 85 -2.50 -7.44 -3.33
C LEU A 85 -3.77 -6.59 -3.31
N VAL A 86 -3.66 -5.31 -2.91
CA VAL A 86 -4.80 -4.38 -2.92
C VAL A 86 -5.37 -4.20 -4.31
N VAL A 87 -4.52 -4.11 -5.34
CA VAL A 87 -4.96 -3.96 -6.74
C VAL A 87 -5.70 -5.21 -7.22
N ILE A 88 -5.17 -6.40 -6.91
CA ILE A 88 -5.81 -7.68 -7.24
C ILE A 88 -7.18 -7.78 -6.55
N GLU A 89 -7.22 -7.63 -5.22
CA GLU A 89 -8.46 -7.76 -4.44
C GLU A 89 -9.51 -6.70 -4.85
N ALA A 90 -9.09 -5.48 -5.16
CA ALA A 90 -10.00 -4.44 -5.64
C ALA A 90 -10.57 -4.76 -7.02
N GLY A 91 -9.75 -5.30 -7.93
CA GLY A 91 -10.20 -5.77 -9.24
C GLY A 91 -11.23 -6.88 -9.12
N GLU A 92 -10.91 -7.91 -8.34
CA GLU A 92 -11.84 -9.03 -8.08
C GLU A 92 -13.13 -8.58 -7.40
N LEU A 93 -13.05 -7.63 -6.46
CA LEU A 93 -14.25 -7.08 -5.82
C LEU A 93 -15.11 -6.31 -6.83
N LEU A 94 -14.50 -5.54 -7.74
CA LEU A 94 -15.26 -4.85 -8.79
C LEU A 94 -15.91 -5.83 -9.76
N GLU A 95 -15.18 -6.87 -10.18
CA GLU A 95 -15.73 -7.98 -10.97
C GLU A 95 -16.83 -8.73 -10.22
N PHE A 96 -16.70 -8.86 -8.90
CA PHE A 96 -17.72 -9.41 -8.02
C PHE A 96 -19.00 -8.59 -8.01
N LEU A 97 -18.88 -7.28 -7.87
CA LEU A 97 -20.01 -6.36 -7.77
C LEU A 97 -20.70 -6.08 -9.12
N THR A 98 -20.03 -6.34 -10.23
CA THR A 98 -20.53 -6.04 -11.60
C THR A 98 -21.08 -7.24 -12.34
N ASP A 99 -21.03 -8.43 -11.74
CA ASP A 99 -21.52 -9.67 -12.31
C ASP A 99 -22.99 -9.93 -11.93
N PRO A 100 -23.95 -9.74 -12.85
CA PRO A 100 -25.38 -9.84 -12.57
C PRO A 100 -25.86 -11.29 -12.36
N ASP A 101 -25.11 -12.29 -12.85
CA ASP A 101 -25.56 -13.69 -12.88
C ASP A 101 -25.06 -14.50 -11.67
N ARG A 102 -24.20 -13.90 -10.84
CA ARG A 102 -23.44 -14.56 -9.78
C ARG A 102 -24.29 -15.30 -8.74
N PHE A 103 -25.51 -14.83 -8.50
CA PHE A 103 -26.43 -15.41 -7.52
C PHE A 103 -27.60 -16.15 -8.16
N ALA A 104 -27.74 -16.13 -9.50
CA ALA A 104 -28.89 -16.68 -10.19
C ALA A 104 -28.94 -18.23 -10.18
N SER A 105 -27.84 -18.90 -9.84
CA SER A 105 -27.70 -20.36 -9.90
C SER A 105 -27.09 -21.00 -8.65
N MET A 106 -27.19 -20.38 -7.46
CA MET A 106 -26.62 -20.94 -6.23
C MET A 106 -27.56 -21.97 -5.60
N ASP A 107 -27.29 -23.25 -5.82
CA ASP A 107 -27.79 -24.37 -5.02
C ASP A 107 -26.83 -24.71 -3.87
N GLU A 108 -27.15 -25.71 -3.03
CA GLU A 108 -26.32 -26.09 -1.87
C GLU A 108 -24.90 -26.52 -2.29
N ALA A 109 -24.76 -27.21 -3.42
CA ALA A 109 -23.45 -27.60 -3.97
C ALA A 109 -22.67 -26.38 -4.50
N GLY A 110 -23.37 -25.42 -5.11
CA GLY A 110 -22.84 -24.15 -5.59
C GLY A 110 -22.32 -23.27 -4.46
N ILE A 111 -22.95 -23.26 -3.28
CA ILE A 111 -22.45 -22.53 -2.10
C ILE A 111 -21.10 -23.08 -1.64
N ALA A 112 -20.98 -24.41 -1.53
CA ALA A 112 -19.74 -25.05 -1.10
C ALA A 112 -18.60 -24.77 -2.12
N ALA A 113 -18.89 -24.89 -3.42
CA ALA A 113 -17.94 -24.58 -4.48
C ALA A 113 -17.53 -23.09 -4.48
N PHE A 114 -18.48 -22.19 -4.24
CA PHE A 114 -18.23 -20.75 -4.13
C PHE A 114 -17.30 -20.40 -2.97
N ILE A 115 -17.55 -20.96 -1.77
CA ILE A 115 -16.70 -20.73 -0.60
C ILE A 115 -15.29 -21.28 -0.85
N LEU A 116 -15.19 -22.49 -1.40
CA LEU A 116 -13.88 -23.07 -1.76
C LEU A 116 -13.16 -22.19 -2.80
N GLY A 117 -13.88 -21.69 -3.80
CA GLY A 117 -13.38 -20.77 -4.81
C GLY A 117 -12.81 -19.49 -4.20
N ILE A 118 -13.52 -18.87 -3.23
CA ILE A 118 -13.01 -17.72 -2.48
C ILE A 118 -11.68 -18.08 -1.80
N VAL A 119 -11.61 -19.20 -1.08
CA VAL A 119 -10.39 -19.58 -0.34
C VAL A 119 -9.21 -19.80 -1.29
N VAL A 120 -9.43 -20.51 -2.39
CA VAL A 120 -8.39 -20.80 -3.40
C VAL A 120 -7.94 -19.52 -4.11
N ASN A 121 -8.87 -18.63 -4.48
CA ASN A 121 -8.54 -17.34 -5.09
C ASN A 121 -7.72 -16.49 -4.13
N GLN A 122 -8.11 -16.41 -2.85
CA GLN A 122 -7.35 -15.64 -1.87
C GLN A 122 -5.92 -16.18 -1.68
N LEU A 123 -5.73 -17.49 -1.69
CA LEU A 123 -4.38 -18.07 -1.67
C LEU A 123 -3.58 -17.68 -2.92
N THR A 124 -4.21 -17.73 -4.09
CA THR A 124 -3.59 -17.35 -5.37
C THR A 124 -3.19 -15.87 -5.38
N ASN A 125 -4.04 -14.98 -4.86
CA ASN A 125 -3.78 -13.55 -4.78
C ASN A 125 -2.60 -13.24 -3.88
N VAL A 126 -2.51 -13.92 -2.74
CA VAL A 126 -1.35 -13.80 -1.84
C VAL A 126 -0.08 -14.25 -2.55
N ILE A 127 -0.11 -15.39 -3.25
CA ILE A 127 1.05 -15.88 -4.01
C ILE A 127 1.44 -14.87 -5.10
N GLN A 128 0.50 -14.37 -5.90
CA GLN A 128 0.73 -13.36 -6.94
C GLN A 128 1.32 -12.07 -6.37
N ALA A 129 0.82 -11.61 -5.22
CA ALA A 129 1.37 -10.45 -4.52
C ALA A 129 2.79 -10.71 -3.98
N MET A 130 3.13 -11.94 -3.60
CA MET A 130 4.50 -12.30 -3.25
C MET A 130 5.44 -12.22 -4.44
N ILE A 131 4.98 -12.58 -5.64
CA ILE A 131 5.72 -12.46 -6.89
C ILE A 131 5.28 -11.22 -7.70
N TRP A 132 4.95 -10.12 -7.03
CA TRP A 132 4.27 -8.97 -7.63
C TRP A 132 4.89 -8.43 -8.93
N TRP A 133 6.20 -8.58 -9.16
CA TRP A 133 6.85 -8.15 -10.39
C TRP A 133 6.36 -8.91 -11.64
N SER A 134 5.76 -10.09 -11.48
CA SER A 134 5.13 -10.85 -12.57
C SER A 134 3.66 -10.51 -12.80
N TYR A 135 3.00 -9.88 -11.82
CA TYR A 135 1.60 -9.46 -11.96
C TYR A 135 1.47 -8.27 -12.91
N TRP A 136 2.38 -7.31 -12.81
CA TRP A 136 2.35 -6.12 -13.63
C TRP A 136 2.73 -6.43 -15.08
N PRO A 137 2.18 -5.71 -16.09
CA PRO A 137 2.47 -5.93 -17.50
C PRO A 137 3.98 -5.93 -17.80
N ALA A 138 4.57 -7.10 -17.95
CA ALA A 138 6.01 -7.28 -17.85
C ALA A 138 6.71 -7.33 -19.22
N ASP A 139 6.88 -6.16 -19.87
CA ASP A 139 7.83 -6.05 -20.99
C ASP A 139 9.28 -5.94 -20.52
N SER A 140 9.49 -5.46 -19.29
CA SER A 140 10.80 -5.42 -18.64
C SER A 140 10.68 -5.41 -17.12
N LEU A 141 11.01 -6.54 -16.50
CA LEU A 141 11.07 -6.69 -15.05
C LEU A 141 11.93 -5.61 -14.38
N LEU A 142 13.05 -5.25 -15.02
CA LEU A 142 13.97 -4.23 -14.52
C LEU A 142 13.31 -2.86 -14.40
N VAL A 143 12.43 -2.49 -15.34
CA VAL A 143 11.70 -1.21 -15.29
C VAL A 143 10.76 -1.18 -14.09
N TRP A 144 9.93 -2.21 -13.93
CA TRP A 144 8.97 -2.28 -12.82
C TRP A 144 9.65 -2.26 -11.45
N VAL A 145 10.71 -3.06 -11.29
CA VAL A 145 11.47 -3.10 -10.04
C VAL A 145 12.17 -1.76 -9.77
N SER A 146 12.78 -1.15 -10.79
CA SER A 146 13.49 0.12 -10.65
C SER A 146 12.54 1.27 -10.31
N VAL A 147 11.41 1.37 -11.01
CA VAL A 147 10.38 2.38 -10.76
C VAL A 147 9.84 2.25 -9.34
N ALA A 148 9.45 1.04 -8.93
CA ALA A 148 8.95 0.80 -7.59
C ALA A 148 9.99 1.15 -6.52
N TYR A 149 11.26 0.78 -6.75
CA TYR A 149 12.34 1.03 -5.81
C TYR A 149 12.65 2.52 -5.65
N VAL A 150 12.76 3.25 -6.77
CA VAL A 150 12.99 4.71 -6.77
C VAL A 150 11.81 5.41 -6.10
N SER A 151 10.58 5.07 -6.47
CA SER A 151 9.37 5.63 -5.87
C SER A 151 9.28 5.38 -4.36
N PHE A 152 9.60 4.17 -3.91
CA PHE A 152 9.64 3.84 -2.48
C PHE A 152 10.56 4.81 -1.73
N TRP A 153 11.79 4.99 -2.18
CA TRP A 153 12.75 5.88 -1.53
C TRP A 153 12.38 7.36 -1.66
N SER A 154 11.79 7.78 -2.78
CA SER A 154 11.24 9.12 -2.93
C SER A 154 10.17 9.40 -1.87
N GLY A 155 9.26 8.46 -1.62
CA GLY A 155 8.27 8.56 -0.55
C GLY A 155 8.90 8.69 0.84
N VAL A 156 9.90 7.86 1.15
CA VAL A 156 10.64 7.96 2.43
C VAL A 156 11.32 9.32 2.59
N GLU A 157 11.96 9.81 1.53
CA GLU A 157 12.67 11.08 1.54
C GLU A 157 11.72 12.27 1.68
N LEU A 158 10.56 12.22 1.02
CA LEU A 158 9.49 13.20 1.21
C LEU A 158 8.99 13.20 2.65
N ALA A 159 8.82 12.02 3.26
CA ALA A 159 8.35 11.91 4.64
C ALA A 159 9.37 12.52 5.61
N ARG A 160 10.65 12.28 5.35
CA ARG A 160 11.78 12.82 6.12
C ARG A 160 11.85 14.34 6.07
N ARG A 161 11.61 14.93 4.89
CA ARG A 161 11.62 16.39 4.67
C ARG A 161 10.35 17.08 5.13
N SER A 162 9.22 16.36 5.15
CA SER A 162 7.96 16.91 5.66
C SER A 162 8.12 17.23 7.14
N LYS A 163 8.20 18.52 7.49
CA LYS A 163 8.15 19.00 8.87
C LYS A 163 6.77 18.69 9.43
N ALA A 164 6.57 17.48 9.94
CA ALA A 164 5.49 17.09 10.86
C ALA A 164 4.15 17.83 10.68
N GLN A 165 3.68 18.06 9.45
CA GLN A 165 2.30 18.47 9.29
C GLN A 165 1.54 17.17 9.42
N SER A 166 1.13 16.89 10.66
CA SER A 166 0.26 15.76 10.96
C SER A 166 -0.82 15.75 9.88
N VAL A 167 -1.13 14.58 9.31
CA VAL A 167 -2.22 14.45 8.33
C VAL A 167 -3.52 15.08 8.87
N SER A 168 -3.68 15.15 10.21
CA SER A 168 -4.76 15.92 10.85
C SER A 168 -4.70 17.42 10.58
N GLU A 169 -3.52 18.05 10.55
CA GLU A 169 -3.35 19.48 10.22
C GLU A 169 -3.65 19.79 8.75
N VAL A 170 -3.33 18.88 7.84
CA VAL A 170 -3.66 19.04 6.42
C VAL A 170 -5.18 18.90 6.23
N LEU A 171 -5.80 17.90 6.85
CA LEU A 171 -7.25 17.72 6.80
C LEU A 171 -8.02 18.86 7.49
N THR A 172 -7.52 19.41 8.60
CA THR A 172 -8.13 20.58 9.24
C THR A 172 -7.96 21.82 8.37
N ARG A 173 -6.80 22.04 7.74
CA ARG A 173 -6.63 23.17 6.79
C ARG A 173 -7.55 23.08 5.59
N ILE A 174 -7.78 21.88 5.05
CA ILE A 174 -8.71 21.67 3.93
C ILE A 174 -10.16 21.89 4.39
N ARG A 175 -10.52 21.42 5.58
CA ARG A 175 -11.84 21.63 6.18
C ARG A 175 -12.12 23.11 6.46
N ASP A 176 -11.18 23.80 7.10
CA ASP A 176 -11.33 25.21 7.51
C ASP A 176 -11.35 26.15 6.29
N LYS A 177 -10.70 25.77 5.18
CA LYS A 177 -10.74 26.51 3.92
C LYS A 177 -12.11 26.40 3.21
N ASN A 178 -12.90 25.37 3.53
CA ASN A 178 -14.20 25.10 2.90
C ASN A 178 -15.40 25.46 3.79
N THR A 179 -15.19 25.92 5.03
CA THR A 179 -16.27 26.52 5.84
C THR A 179 -16.47 27.98 5.44
N PRO A 180 -17.65 28.38 4.92
CA PRO A 180 -17.96 29.77 4.70
C PRO A 180 -18.01 30.46 6.08
N LYS A 181 -17.35 31.62 6.19
CA LYS A 181 -17.51 32.48 7.36
C LYS A 181 -18.97 32.93 7.41
N SER A 182 -19.71 32.46 8.40
CA SER A 182 -20.98 33.06 8.77
C SER A 182 -20.67 34.41 9.41
N GLU A 183 -20.79 35.48 8.62
CA GLU A 183 -21.00 36.84 9.12
C GLU A 183 -22.49 37.03 9.47
#